data_AF-A0A2Z2MGC7-F1
#
_entry.id   AF-A0A2Z2MGC7-F1
#
_cell.length_a   1.000
_cell.length_b   1.000
_cell.length_c   1.000
_cell.angle_alpha   90.00
_cell.angle_beta   90.00
_cell.angle_gamma   90.00
#
_symmetry.space_group_name_H-M   'P 1'
#
loop_
_entity.id
_entity.type
_entity.pdbx_description
1 polymer ?
#
loop_
_entity_poly.entity_id
_entity_poly.type
_entity_poly.pdbx_seq_one_letter_code
_entity_poly.pdbx_strand_id
1 'polypeptide(L)'
;MMFRGRPLRRESRILDYRRLNDILVRNPKRGKILITRRAPFEVSAPNVYQIWITKVSHPNAVHPSRLHVIEQIVWDRLQNEKSDVVLDAVEYLMIENGVEPTLRFVSKIRDMAVMKNSNFYVTVSDGLDNRLLNVLRRIVE
;
A
#
# COMPACT_ATOMS: atom_id res chain seq x y z
N MET A 1 12.90 31.75 27.44
CA MET A 1 11.62 31.44 26.75
C MET A 1 11.89 30.29 25.79
N MET A 2 11.59 29.04 26.18
CA MET A 2 11.87 27.85 25.36
C MET A 2 10.69 27.60 24.41
N PHE A 3 10.91 27.74 23.10
CA PHE A 3 10.02 27.20 22.09
C PHE A 3 10.05 25.68 22.19
N ARG A 4 9.02 25.09 22.81
CA ARG A 4 8.70 23.67 22.65
C ARG A 4 8.31 23.49 21.18
N GLY A 5 9.25 23.07 20.34
CA GLY A 5 8.95 22.59 19.00
C GLY A 5 7.87 21.51 19.13
N ARG A 6 6.70 21.75 18.53
CA ARG A 6 5.69 20.71 18.39
C ARG A 6 6.37 19.53 17.70
N PRO A 7 6.27 18.29 18.22
CA PRO A 7 6.78 17.15 17.47
C PRO A 7 6.13 17.17 16.09
N LEU A 8 6.94 17.14 15.03
CA LEU A 8 6.47 16.95 13.66
C LEU A 8 5.55 15.74 13.71
N ARG A 9 4.23 15.95 13.60
CA ARG A 9 3.28 14.83 13.50
C ARG A 9 3.73 14.02 12.30
N ARG A 10 4.26 12.83 12.54
CA ARG A 10 4.53 11.84 11.49
C ARG A 10 3.20 11.69 10.76
N GLU A 11 3.14 12.10 9.49
CA GLU A 11 1.90 12.00 8.73
C GLU A 11 1.46 10.53 8.71
N SER A 12 0.18 10.31 8.99
CA SER A 12 -0.43 8.98 9.04
C SER A 12 -0.10 8.21 7.78
N ARG A 13 0.38 6.97 7.94
CA ARG A 13 0.63 6.07 6.81
C ARG A 13 -0.63 5.30 6.41
N ILE A 14 -1.66 5.38 7.22
CA ILE A 14 -3.00 4.87 6.92
C ILE A 14 -3.91 6.03 6.53
N LEU A 15 -4.54 5.93 5.37
CA LEU A 15 -5.36 7.00 4.78
C LEU A 15 -6.72 6.47 4.33
N ASP A 16 -7.69 7.38 4.19
CA ASP A 16 -8.96 7.06 3.52
C ASP A 16 -8.69 6.76 2.02
N TYR A 17 -9.30 5.70 1.48
CA TYR A 17 -9.21 5.30 0.06
C TYR A 17 -9.57 6.41 -0.95
N ARG A 18 -10.42 7.35 -0.57
CA ARG A 18 -10.78 8.53 -1.37
C ARG A 18 -9.58 9.45 -1.58
N ARG A 19 -8.59 9.38 -0.71
CA ARG A 19 -7.35 10.17 -0.74
C ARG A 19 -6.19 9.48 -1.45
N LEU A 20 -6.44 8.36 -2.16
CA LEU A 20 -5.39 7.66 -2.90
C LEU A 20 -4.59 8.61 -3.81
N ASN A 21 -5.28 9.49 -4.54
CA ASN A 21 -4.64 10.40 -5.48
C ASN A 21 -3.64 11.35 -4.79
N ASP A 22 -3.91 11.80 -3.55
CA ASP A 22 -2.99 12.63 -2.77
C ASP A 22 -1.63 11.92 -2.59
N ILE A 23 -1.65 10.60 -2.43
CA ILE A 23 -0.45 9.77 -2.24
C ILE A 23 0.27 9.56 -3.57
N LEU A 24 -0.48 9.33 -4.65
CA LEU A 24 0.09 9.05 -5.98
C LEU A 24 0.81 10.28 -6.55
N VAL A 25 0.26 11.48 -6.37
CA VAL A 25 0.89 12.73 -6.86
C VAL A 25 2.02 13.22 -5.95
N ARG A 26 2.13 12.69 -4.73
CA ARG A 26 3.16 13.08 -3.77
C ARG A 26 4.56 12.66 -4.25
N ASN A 27 5.49 13.60 -4.23
CA ASN A 27 6.88 13.42 -4.67
C ASN A 27 6.97 12.75 -6.06
N PRO A 28 6.71 13.49 -7.14
CA PRO A 28 6.71 12.96 -8.51
C PRO A 28 8.05 12.33 -8.95
N LYS A 29 9.16 12.71 -8.31
CA LYS A 29 10.50 12.17 -8.58
C LYS A 29 10.70 10.74 -8.05
N ARG A 30 9.75 10.23 -7.25
CA ARG A 30 9.79 8.89 -6.68
C ARG A 30 8.68 8.04 -7.28
N GLY A 31 9.01 6.84 -7.75
CA GLY A 31 8.03 5.91 -8.29
C GLY A 31 6.98 5.51 -7.25
N LYS A 32 5.88 4.90 -7.70
CA LYS A 32 4.83 4.36 -6.86
C LYS A 32 4.56 2.93 -7.29
N ILE A 33 4.60 1.98 -6.36
CA ILE A 33 4.12 0.62 -6.57
C ILE A 33 2.72 0.57 -5.97
N LEU A 34 1.69 0.56 -6.82
CA LEU A 34 0.29 0.62 -6.41
C LEU A 34 -0.32 -0.78 -6.48
N ILE A 35 -0.65 -1.36 -5.33
CA ILE A 35 -1.40 -2.61 -5.22
C ILE A 35 -2.87 -2.23 -5.07
N THR A 36 -3.70 -2.42 -6.10
CA THR A 36 -5.08 -1.90 -6.10
C THR A 36 -6.03 -2.83 -6.84
N ARG A 37 -7.32 -2.71 -6.52
CA ARG A 37 -8.40 -3.29 -7.30
C ARG A 37 -8.84 -2.45 -8.51
N ARG A 38 -8.46 -1.16 -8.52
CA ARG A 38 -8.80 -0.25 -9.64
C ARG A 38 -8.24 -0.82 -10.92
N ALA A 39 -9.04 -0.82 -11.98
CA ALA A 39 -8.61 -1.32 -13.27
C ALA A 39 -7.54 -0.41 -13.89
N PRO A 40 -6.74 -0.90 -14.87
CA PRO A 40 -5.67 -0.09 -15.45
C PRO A 40 -6.13 1.23 -16.08
N PHE A 41 -7.34 1.28 -16.64
CA PHE A 41 -7.90 2.50 -17.20
C PHE A 41 -8.35 3.54 -16.15
N GLU A 42 -8.45 3.15 -14.87
CA GLU A 42 -8.84 4.03 -13.76
C GLU A 42 -7.64 4.69 -13.08
N VAL A 43 -6.42 4.20 -13.35
CA VAL A 43 -5.17 4.69 -12.77
C VAL A 43 -4.35 5.35 -13.87
N SER A 44 -4.41 6.67 -13.95
CA SER A 44 -3.57 7.45 -14.87
C SER A 44 -2.60 8.31 -14.08
N ALA A 45 -1.36 7.84 -13.95
CA ALA A 45 -0.27 8.60 -13.35
C ALA A 45 1.09 8.15 -13.91
N PRO A 46 1.99 9.10 -14.27
CA PRO A 46 3.18 8.82 -15.08
C PRO A 46 4.26 7.99 -14.38
N ASN A 47 4.25 7.93 -13.05
CA ASN A 47 5.26 7.28 -12.22
C ASN A 47 4.67 6.15 -11.35
N VAL A 48 3.56 5.54 -11.80
CA VAL A 48 2.88 4.46 -11.07
C VAL A 48 3.07 3.13 -11.80
N TYR A 49 3.67 2.17 -11.11
CA TYR A 49 3.64 0.76 -11.46
C TYR A 49 2.48 0.10 -10.73
N GLN A 50 1.45 -0.30 -11.49
CA GLN A 50 0.24 -0.88 -10.94
C GLN A 50 0.32 -2.41 -10.88
N ILE A 51 0.00 -2.96 -9.71
CA ILE A 51 -0.29 -4.36 -9.49
C ILE A 51 -1.81 -4.46 -9.36
N TRP A 52 -2.46 -4.86 -10.46
CA TRP A 52 -3.92 -4.95 -10.52
C TRP A 52 -4.42 -6.26 -9.92
N ILE A 53 -5.13 -6.17 -8.80
CA ILE A 53 -5.64 -7.32 -8.06
C ILE A 53 -7.08 -7.62 -8.48
N THR A 54 -7.30 -8.78 -9.08
CA THR A 54 -8.65 -9.21 -9.49
C THR A 54 -8.75 -10.73 -9.62
N LYS A 55 -9.96 -11.27 -9.44
CA LYS A 55 -10.26 -12.68 -9.76
C LYS A 55 -10.55 -12.89 -11.25
N VAL A 56 -10.80 -11.83 -12.00
CA VAL A 56 -11.03 -11.90 -13.44
C VAL A 56 -9.72 -12.27 -14.12
N SER A 57 -9.76 -13.33 -14.94
CA SER A 57 -8.59 -13.76 -15.70
C SER A 57 -8.18 -12.66 -16.69
N HIS A 58 -6.95 -12.17 -16.55
CA HIS A 58 -6.38 -11.16 -17.43
C HIS A 58 -4.85 -11.27 -17.40
N PRO A 59 -4.13 -11.10 -18.53
CA PRO A 59 -2.68 -11.26 -18.60
C PRO A 59 -1.90 -10.37 -17.62
N ASN A 60 -2.40 -9.16 -17.36
CA ASN A 60 -1.77 -8.17 -16.49
C ASN A 60 -2.36 -8.13 -15.07
N ALA A 61 -3.19 -9.10 -14.70
CA ALA A 61 -3.80 -9.17 -13.38
C ALA A 61 -3.10 -10.18 -12.47
N VAL A 62 -3.10 -9.90 -11.16
CA VAL A 62 -2.66 -10.84 -10.13
C VAL A 62 -3.88 -11.30 -9.34
N HIS A 63 -4.06 -12.62 -9.24
CA HIS A 63 -5.13 -13.19 -8.43
C HIS A 63 -4.92 -12.87 -6.94
N PRO A 64 -5.95 -12.45 -6.18
CA PRO A 64 -5.80 -12.01 -4.80
C PRO A 64 -5.25 -13.08 -3.84
N SER A 65 -5.41 -14.37 -4.16
CA SER A 65 -4.83 -15.47 -3.39
C SER A 65 -3.32 -15.66 -3.58
N ARG A 66 -2.74 -15.03 -4.61
CA ARG A 66 -1.30 -15.17 -4.94
C ARG A 66 -0.49 -14.08 -4.25
N LEU A 67 -0.61 -13.96 -2.93
CA LEU A 67 0.12 -12.97 -2.12
C LEU A 67 1.63 -13.00 -2.38
N HIS A 68 2.22 -14.21 -2.50
CA HIS A 68 3.63 -14.40 -2.81
C HIS A 68 4.07 -13.76 -4.16
N VAL A 69 3.18 -13.74 -5.16
CA VAL A 69 3.46 -13.08 -6.44
C VAL A 69 3.48 -11.56 -6.26
N ILE A 70 2.53 -11.02 -5.50
CA ILE A 70 2.49 -9.58 -5.19
C ILE A 70 3.77 -9.17 -4.44
N GLU A 71 4.17 -9.96 -3.45
CA GLU A 71 5.42 -9.75 -2.68
C GLU A 71 6.65 -9.74 -3.57
N GLN A 72 6.77 -10.72 -4.49
CA GLN A 72 7.90 -10.81 -5.41
C GLN A 72 7.95 -9.60 -6.34
N ILE A 73 6.82 -9.21 -6.94
CA ILE A 73 6.76 -8.03 -7.81
C ILE A 73 7.17 -6.77 -7.04
N VAL A 74 6.64 -6.57 -5.82
CA VAL A 74 7.02 -5.41 -4.99
C VAL A 74 8.52 -5.42 -4.70
N TRP A 75 9.08 -6.57 -4.31
CA TRP A 75 10.50 -6.69 -4.02
C TRP A 75 11.36 -6.36 -5.24
N ASP A 76 11.07 -6.96 -6.39
CA ASP A 76 11.82 -6.75 -7.63
C ASP A 76 11.76 -5.27 -8.07
N ARG A 77 10.60 -4.62 -7.94
CA ARG A 77 10.48 -3.19 -8.27
C ARG A 77 11.28 -2.32 -7.29
N LEU A 78 11.26 -2.62 -6.00
CA LEU A 78 12.03 -1.90 -4.99
C LEU A 78 13.56 -2.11 -5.12
N GLN A 79 14.03 -3.18 -5.79
CA GLN A 79 15.45 -3.34 -6.12
C GLN A 79 15.89 -2.39 -7.23
N ASN A 80 15.02 -2.19 -8.23
CA ASN A 80 15.39 -1.50 -9.47
C ASN A 80 15.14 0.01 -9.42
N GLU A 81 14.18 0.45 -8.61
CA GLU A 81 13.73 1.85 -8.62
C GLU A 81 13.47 2.38 -7.20
N LYS A 82 13.77 3.67 -6.98
CA LYS A 82 13.33 4.37 -5.77
C LYS A 82 11.84 4.63 -5.87
N SER A 83 11.06 3.79 -5.19
CA SER A 83 9.60 3.84 -5.20
C SER A 83 9.04 3.93 -3.78
N ASP A 84 7.80 4.38 -3.64
CA ASP A 84 7.00 4.17 -2.44
C ASP A 84 5.94 3.10 -2.73
N VAL A 85 5.52 2.33 -1.72
CA VAL A 85 4.51 1.28 -1.88
C VAL A 85 3.18 1.78 -1.35
N VAL A 86 2.11 1.56 -2.11
CA VAL A 86 0.74 1.95 -1.75
C VAL A 86 -0.15 0.72 -1.87
N LEU A 87 -0.72 0.27 -0.75
CA LEU A 87 -1.72 -0.80 -0.70
C LEU A 87 -3.12 -0.20 -0.63
N ASP A 88 -3.85 -0.27 -1.74
CA ASP A 88 -5.22 0.20 -1.95
C ASP A 88 -6.17 -0.98 -2.23
N ALA A 89 -6.00 -2.05 -1.46
CA ALA A 89 -6.80 -3.27 -1.57
C ALA A 89 -6.86 -4.09 -0.28
N VAL A 90 -6.52 -3.51 0.88
CA VAL A 90 -6.30 -4.29 2.11
C VAL A 90 -7.56 -5.04 2.56
N GLU A 91 -8.73 -4.40 2.58
CA GLU A 91 -9.96 -5.09 2.98
C GLU A 91 -10.35 -6.19 1.99
N TYR A 92 -10.08 -5.98 0.69
CA TYR A 92 -10.34 -7.02 -0.30
C TYR A 92 -9.43 -8.22 -0.10
N LEU A 93 -8.13 -8.01 0.16
CA LEU A 93 -7.22 -9.10 0.47
C LEU A 93 -7.65 -9.83 1.75
N MET A 94 -8.17 -9.12 2.75
CA MET A 94 -8.74 -9.74 3.96
C MET A 94 -9.96 -10.60 3.66
N ILE A 95 -10.85 -10.17 2.76
CA ILE A 95 -12.02 -10.96 2.33
C ILE A 95 -11.57 -12.24 1.60
N GLU A 96 -10.59 -12.13 0.70
CA GLU A 96 -10.18 -13.25 -0.15
C GLU A 96 -9.23 -14.24 0.54
N ASN A 97 -8.41 -13.77 1.50
CA ASN A 97 -7.36 -14.57 2.13
C ASN A 97 -7.56 -14.76 3.64
N GLY A 98 -8.49 -14.03 4.25
CA GLY A 98 -8.59 -13.89 5.70
C GLY A 98 -7.73 -12.76 6.25
N VAL A 99 -8.07 -12.34 7.47
CA VAL A 99 -7.42 -11.22 8.17
C VAL A 99 -5.96 -11.53 8.46
N GLU A 100 -5.68 -12.68 9.10
CA GLU A 100 -4.35 -13.00 9.61
C GLU A 100 -3.30 -13.14 8.48
N PRO A 101 -3.56 -13.85 7.36
CA PRO A 101 -2.63 -13.88 6.23
C PRO A 101 -2.41 -12.51 5.62
N THR A 102 -3.45 -11.68 5.54
CA THR A 102 -3.33 -10.31 5.02
C THR A 102 -2.48 -9.42 5.92
N LEU A 103 -2.63 -9.52 7.25
CA LEU A 103 -1.79 -8.75 8.18
C LEU A 103 -0.32 -9.17 8.11
N ARG A 104 -0.03 -10.47 7.95
CA ARG A 104 1.34 -10.96 7.68
C ARG A 104 1.91 -10.39 6.39
N PHE A 105 1.12 -10.40 5.32
CA PHE A 105 1.48 -9.79 4.04
C PHE A 105 1.78 -8.29 4.20
N VAL A 106 0.91 -7.53 4.85
CA VAL A 106 1.10 -6.09 5.13
C VAL A 106 2.41 -5.85 5.90
N SER A 107 2.69 -6.66 6.94
CA SER A 107 3.93 -6.58 7.70
C SER A 107 5.15 -6.81 6.80
N LYS A 108 5.12 -7.85 5.96
CA LYS A 108 6.23 -8.19 5.07
C LYS A 108 6.49 -7.08 4.03
N ILE A 109 5.43 -6.51 3.45
CA ILE A 109 5.57 -5.38 2.52
C ILE A 109 6.13 -4.14 3.23
N ARG A 110 5.71 -3.86 4.48
CA ARG A 110 6.26 -2.78 5.30
C ARG A 110 7.77 -2.98 5.51
N ASP A 111 8.19 -4.18 5.89
CA ASP A 111 9.59 -4.50 6.13
C ASP A 111 10.43 -4.32 4.86
N MET A 112 9.94 -4.82 3.71
CA MET A 112 10.59 -4.60 2.40
C MET A 112 10.75 -3.12 2.06
N ALA A 113 9.69 -2.32 2.26
CA ALA A 113 9.72 -0.88 1.98
C ALA A 113 10.74 -0.15 2.88
N VAL A 114 10.76 -0.46 4.18
CA VAL A 114 11.70 0.13 5.15
C VAL A 114 13.15 -0.21 4.78
N MET A 115 13.43 -1.49 4.45
CA MET A 115 14.76 -1.92 4.00
C MET A 115 15.26 -1.16 2.76
N LYS A 116 14.34 -0.64 1.94
CA LYS A 116 14.63 0.10 0.71
C LYS A 116 14.44 1.61 0.86
N ASN A 117 14.41 2.12 2.09
CA ASN A 117 14.19 3.54 2.41
C ASN A 117 12.99 4.11 1.64
N SER A 118 11.92 3.34 1.61
CA SER A 118 10.67 3.60 0.90
C SER A 118 9.55 3.78 1.89
N ASN A 119 8.61 4.66 1.57
CA ASN A 119 7.41 4.81 2.36
C ASN A 119 6.43 3.69 2.00
N PHE A 120 5.71 3.20 3.00
CA PHE A 120 4.58 2.31 2.81
C PHE A 120 3.31 3.00 3.28
N TYR A 121 2.30 3.01 2.43
CA TYR A 121 0.98 3.56 2.71
C TYR A 121 -0.07 2.48 2.53
N VAL A 122 -1.10 2.52 3.37
CA VAL A 122 -2.28 1.66 3.26
C VAL A 122 -3.50 2.55 3.20
N THR A 123 -4.35 2.36 2.21
CA THR A 123 -5.67 2.98 2.21
C THR A 123 -6.70 2.03 2.80
N VAL A 124 -7.67 2.60 3.51
CA VAL A 124 -8.78 1.88 4.14
C VAL A 124 -10.07 2.65 3.92
N SER A 125 -11.19 1.96 3.99
CA SER A 125 -12.53 2.52 4.02
C SER A 125 -13.06 2.63 5.44
N ASP A 126 -14.17 3.36 5.59
CA ASP A 126 -14.92 3.49 6.84
C ASP A 126 -15.51 2.15 7.34
N GLY A 127 -15.50 1.11 6.51
CA GLY A 127 -16.02 -0.22 6.84
C GLY A 127 -15.07 -1.11 7.63
N LEU A 128 -13.82 -0.71 7.82
CA LEU A 128 -12.85 -1.51 8.57
C LEU A 128 -13.06 -1.36 10.09
N ASP A 129 -13.17 -2.49 10.79
CA ASP A 129 -13.33 -2.50 12.25
C ASP A 129 -12.18 -1.75 12.97
N ASN A 130 -12.52 -1.03 14.04
CA ASN A 130 -11.57 -0.21 14.79
C ASN A 130 -10.41 -1.02 15.41
N ARG A 131 -10.64 -2.27 15.83
CA ARG A 131 -9.56 -3.11 16.35
C ARG A 131 -8.61 -3.50 15.24
N LEU A 132 -9.12 -3.87 14.07
CA LEU A 132 -8.30 -4.16 12.89
C LEU A 132 -7.52 -2.94 12.43
N LEU A 133 -8.16 -1.77 12.40
CA LEU A 133 -7.50 -0.51 12.07
C LEU A 133 -6.34 -0.20 13.03
N ASN A 134 -6.51 -0.42 14.33
CA ASN A 134 -5.44 -0.21 15.31
C ASN A 134 -4.29 -1.21 15.15
N VAL A 135 -4.59 -2.47 14.79
CA VAL A 135 -3.55 -3.46 14.45
C VAL A 135 -2.79 -3.04 13.20
N LEU A 136 -3.49 -2.61 12.14
CA LEU A 136 -2.86 -2.08 10.93
C LEU A 136 -1.97 -0.87 11.25
N ARG A 137 -2.45 0.10 12.06
CA ARG A 137 -1.64 1.26 12.46
C ARG A 137 -0.34 0.83 13.12
N ARG A 138 -0.39 -0.13 14.04
CA ARG A 138 0.81 -0.70 14.68
C ARG A 138 1.78 -1.36 13.69
N ILE A 139 1.26 -1.97 12.63
CA ILE A 139 2.07 -2.60 11.58
C ILE A 139 2.64 -1.57 10.62
N VAL A 140 1.99 -0.44 10.36
CA VAL A 140 2.42 0.48 9.30
C VAL A 140 3.22 1.68 9.85
N GLU A 141 2.87 2.21 11.03
CA GLU A 141 3.41 3.45 11.62
C GLU A 141 4.58 3.23 12.57
#